data_AF-A0A8J4V1G5-F1
#
_entry.id   AF-A0A8J4V1G5-F1
#
_cell.length_a   1.000
_cell.length_b   1.000
_cell.length_c   1.000
_cell.angle_alpha   90.00
_cell.angle_beta   90.00
_cell.angle_gamma   90.00
#
_symmetry.space_group_name_H-M   'P 1'
#
loop_
_entity.id
_entity.type
_entity.pdbx_description
1 polymer ?
#
loop_
_entity_poly.entity_id
_entity_poly.type
_entity_poly.pdbx_seq_one_letter_code
_entity_poly.pdbx_strand_id
1 'polypeptide(L)'
;MADTNTAVATKKVVQTHGKKRSAVAVAYCTNGKGLIKVNGVPLELVQPKVLRLKVYEPILIVGKEEYAKVDIRVRVRGGGSVAQVYAIRQAVAKAIVAFNSKFVDEQSKNEIKKKILDYDRSLLVADPRRCEPKKFGGRGARARFQKSYR
;
A
#
# COMPACT_ATOMS: atom_id res chain seq x y z
N MET A 1 14.54 -17.41 45.24
CA MET A 1 13.71 -17.76 44.08
C MET A 1 13.53 -16.47 43.29
N ALA A 2 14.12 -16.38 42.10
CA ALA A 2 14.16 -15.14 41.32
C ALA A 2 12.87 -15.01 40.48
N ASP A 3 12.13 -13.92 40.70
CA ASP A 3 10.93 -13.59 39.94
C ASP A 3 11.31 -13.11 38.53
N THR A 4 11.26 -14.00 37.54
CA THR A 4 11.39 -13.63 36.12
C THR A 4 10.07 -13.07 35.60
N ASN A 5 9.74 -11.84 35.98
CA ASN A 5 8.61 -11.12 35.41
C ASN A 5 8.99 -10.62 34.01
N THR A 6 8.86 -11.48 33.00
CA THR A 6 9.04 -11.11 31.59
C THR A 6 7.82 -10.31 31.16
N ALA A 7 7.82 -9.01 31.44
CA ALA A 7 6.83 -8.09 30.91
C ALA A 7 6.87 -8.18 29.37
N VAL A 8 5.79 -8.70 28.77
CA VAL A 8 5.63 -8.74 27.31
C VAL A 8 5.59 -7.29 26.83
N ALA A 9 6.72 -6.77 26.33
CA ALA A 9 6.81 -5.43 25.79
C ALA A 9 5.74 -5.27 24.70
N THR A 10 4.79 -4.37 24.93
CA THR A 10 3.69 -4.08 24.01
C THR A 10 4.27 -3.49 22.72
N LYS A 11 4.30 -4.30 21.65
CA LYS A 11 4.79 -3.82 20.35
C LYS A 11 3.89 -2.72 19.84
N LYS A 12 4.48 -1.54 19.57
CA LYS A 12 3.85 -0.45 18.84
C LYS A 12 3.58 -0.94 17.41
N VAL A 13 2.30 -1.12 17.09
CA VAL A 13 1.83 -1.73 15.86
C VAL A 13 0.75 -0.86 15.23
N VAL A 14 0.80 -0.71 13.92
CA VAL A 14 -0.30 -0.17 13.11
C VAL A 14 -0.55 -1.09 11.92
N GLN A 15 -1.82 -1.39 11.67
CA GLN A 15 -2.25 -2.13 10.50
C GLN A 15 -3.07 -1.22 9.58
N THR A 16 -2.68 -1.15 8.32
CA THR A 16 -3.39 -0.37 7.29
C THR A 16 -3.59 -1.18 6.03
N HIS A 17 -4.39 -0.66 5.10
CA HIS A 17 -4.62 -1.32 3.82
C HIS A 17 -4.60 -0.34 2.63
N GLY A 18 -4.05 -0.82 1.51
CA GLY A 18 -4.14 -0.23 0.19
C GLY A 18 -5.03 -1.07 -0.72
N LYS A 19 -5.76 -0.43 -1.64
CA LYS A 19 -6.67 -1.13 -2.55
C LYS A 19 -6.67 -0.49 -3.92
N LYS A 20 -6.43 -1.31 -4.94
CA LYS A 20 -6.55 -0.92 -6.36
C LYS A 20 -7.28 -2.01 -7.11
N ARG A 21 -8.40 -1.65 -7.76
CA ARG A 21 -9.32 -2.62 -8.38
C ARG A 21 -9.69 -3.72 -7.36
N SER A 22 -9.47 -4.98 -7.69
CA SER A 22 -9.67 -6.13 -6.82
C SER A 22 -8.45 -6.51 -5.97
N ALA A 23 -7.30 -5.87 -6.17
CA ALA A 23 -6.10 -6.12 -5.36
C ALA A 23 -6.19 -5.40 -4.01
N VAL A 24 -5.94 -6.14 -2.93
CA VAL A 24 -5.87 -5.62 -1.57
C VAL A 24 -4.49 -5.94 -1.00
N ALA A 25 -3.83 -4.92 -0.46
CA ALA A 25 -2.55 -5.04 0.24
C ALA A 25 -2.75 -4.58 1.68
N VAL A 26 -2.44 -5.43 2.64
CA VAL A 26 -2.51 -5.14 4.07
C VAL A 26 -1.09 -4.98 4.58
N ALA A 27 -0.76 -3.78 5.07
CA ALA A 27 0.54 -3.45 5.64
C ALA A 27 0.48 -3.53 7.16
N TYR A 28 1.40 -4.29 7.74
CA TYR A 28 1.63 -4.41 9.17
C TYR A 28 2.93 -3.68 9.49
N CYS A 29 2.82 -2.55 10.19
CA CYS A 29 3.91 -1.65 10.53
C CYS A 29 4.28 -1.78 12.01
N THR A 30 5.56 -1.93 12.29
CA THR A 30 6.13 -2.04 13.63
C THR A 30 7.38 -1.19 13.76
N ASN A 31 7.77 -0.80 14.98
CA ASN A 31 9.11 -0.24 15.21
C ASN A 31 10.18 -1.26 14.81
N GLY A 32 11.20 -0.81 14.10
CA GLY A 32 12.20 -1.70 13.53
C GLY A 32 13.39 -0.99 12.91
N LYS A 33 14.04 -1.65 11.94
CA LYS A 33 15.30 -1.24 11.32
C LYS A 33 15.16 -0.87 9.84
N GLY A 34 13.94 -0.69 9.32
CA GLY A 34 13.72 -0.36 7.91
C GLY A 34 13.62 -1.59 7.01
N LEU A 35 13.03 -2.69 7.48
CA LEU A 35 12.81 -3.89 6.67
C LEU A 35 11.41 -3.91 6.05
N ILE A 36 11.32 -3.81 4.72
CA ILE A 36 10.07 -4.05 3.98
C ILE A 36 10.10 -5.44 3.34
N LYS A 37 9.03 -6.21 3.59
CA LYS A 37 8.77 -7.48 2.93
C LYS A 37 7.34 -7.54 2.38
N VAL A 38 7.19 -7.99 1.14
CA VAL A 38 5.90 -8.27 0.49
C VAL A 38 5.74 -9.77 0.36
N ASN A 39 4.73 -10.35 1.02
CA ASN A 39 4.48 -11.80 1.05
C ASN A 39 5.71 -12.64 1.46
N GLY A 40 6.60 -12.08 2.29
CA GLY A 40 7.84 -12.73 2.73
C GLY A 40 9.06 -12.47 1.84
N VAL A 41 8.85 -11.92 0.64
CA VAL A 41 9.89 -11.57 -0.33
C VAL A 41 10.31 -10.10 -0.10
N PRO A 42 11.61 -9.75 -0.18
CA PRO A 42 12.06 -8.36 -0.07
C PRO A 42 11.53 -7.49 -1.23
N LEU A 43 11.42 -6.18 -0.99
CA LEU A 43 10.83 -5.23 -1.93
C LEU A 43 11.51 -5.22 -3.31
N GLU A 44 12.82 -5.45 -3.34
CA GLU A 44 13.67 -5.46 -4.54
C GLU A 44 13.27 -6.54 -5.54
N LEU A 45 12.69 -7.64 -5.04
CA LEU A 45 12.34 -8.81 -5.84
C LEU A 45 10.87 -8.81 -6.28
N VAL A 46 10.11 -7.75 -5.97
CA VAL A 46 8.71 -7.61 -6.42
C VAL A 46 8.65 -7.63 -7.95
N GLN A 47 7.76 -8.42 -8.50
CA GLN A 47 7.51 -8.49 -9.95
C GLN A 47 6.29 -7.65 -10.32
N PRO A 48 6.25 -7.00 -11.51
CA PRO A 48 7.25 -7.01 -12.58
C PRO A 48 8.37 -5.97 -12.36
N LYS A 49 9.57 -6.24 -12.90
CA LYS A 49 10.78 -5.40 -12.71
C LYS A 49 10.56 -3.92 -13.10
N VAL A 50 9.83 -3.69 -14.19
CA VAL A 50 9.53 -2.34 -14.71
C VAL A 50 8.75 -1.48 -13.71
N LEU A 51 7.88 -2.09 -12.90
CA LEU A 51 7.04 -1.37 -11.95
C LEU A 51 7.62 -1.32 -10.52
N ARG A 52 8.83 -1.85 -10.30
CA ARG A 52 9.47 -1.82 -8.96
C ARG A 52 9.61 -0.40 -8.45
N LEU A 53 10.01 0.54 -9.31
CA LEU A 53 10.15 1.95 -8.95
C LEU A 53 8.87 2.53 -8.34
N LYS A 54 7.69 2.12 -8.81
CA LYS A 54 6.39 2.56 -8.24
C LYS A 54 6.17 2.11 -6.80
N VAL A 55 6.78 1.01 -6.39
CA VAL A 55 6.72 0.54 -5.00
C VAL A 55 7.67 1.33 -4.10
N TYR A 56 8.80 1.82 -4.65
CA TYR A 56 9.79 2.62 -3.92
C TYR A 56 9.41 4.09 -3.75
N GLU A 57 8.57 4.65 -4.62
CA GLU A 57 8.10 6.04 -4.54
C GLU A 57 7.78 6.52 -3.11
N PRO A 58 6.91 5.85 -2.32
CA PRO A 58 6.61 6.32 -0.96
C PRO A 58 7.83 6.34 -0.04
N ILE A 59 8.81 5.47 -0.24
CA ILE A 59 10.04 5.44 0.57
C ILE A 59 10.95 6.61 0.18
N LEU A 60 11.07 6.87 -1.13
CA LEU A 60 11.90 7.95 -1.67
C LEU A 60 11.34 9.34 -1.31
N ILE A 61 10.01 9.51 -1.33
CA ILE A 61 9.34 10.78 -1.03
C ILE A 61 9.44 11.14 0.45
N VAL A 62 9.25 10.15 1.33
CA VAL A 62 9.29 10.36 2.78
C VAL A 62 10.73 10.54 3.26
N GLY A 63 11.69 9.85 2.64
CA GLY A 63 13.09 9.88 2.99
C GLY A 63 13.51 8.68 3.84
N LYS A 64 14.81 8.37 3.80
CA LYS A 64 15.38 7.18 4.46
C LYS A 64 15.30 7.24 6.00
N GLU A 65 15.32 8.43 6.58
CA GLU A 65 15.36 8.64 8.03
C GLU A 65 14.09 8.16 8.73
N GLU A 66 12.93 8.54 8.19
CA GLU A 66 11.63 8.10 8.70
C GLU A 66 11.42 6.60 8.47
N TYR A 67 11.91 6.10 7.34
CA TYR A 67 11.80 4.69 6.99
C TYR A 67 12.67 3.79 7.88
N ALA A 68 13.87 4.24 8.26
CA ALA A 68 14.80 3.47 9.09
C ALA A 68 14.23 3.12 10.48
N LYS A 69 13.19 3.84 10.94
CA LYS A 69 12.54 3.66 12.25
C LYS A 69 11.50 2.54 12.25
N VAL A 70 11.05 2.07 11.08
CA VAL A 70 9.89 1.18 10.94
C VAL A 70 10.17 -0.05 10.07
N ASP A 71 9.66 -1.20 10.51
CA ASP A 71 9.58 -2.43 9.71
C ASP A 71 8.16 -2.62 9.19
N ILE A 72 8.02 -2.97 7.91
CA ILE A 72 6.71 -3.12 7.26
C ILE A 72 6.60 -4.47 6.57
N ARG A 73 5.66 -5.29 7.04
CA ARG A 73 5.28 -6.55 6.39
C ARG A 73 3.97 -6.35 5.64
N VAL A 74 3.99 -6.54 4.33
CA VAL A 74 2.82 -6.41 3.46
C VAL A 74 2.32 -7.79 3.04
N ARG A 75 1.03 -8.08 3.26
CA ARG A 75 0.34 -9.24 2.69
C ARG A 75 -0.58 -8.78 1.56
N VAL A 76 -0.44 -9.37 0.38
CA VAL A 76 -1.18 -8.95 -0.83
C VAL A 76 -1.98 -10.11 -1.39
N ARG A 77 -3.24 -9.85 -1.74
CA ARG A 77 -4.15 -10.82 -2.36
C ARG A 77 -5.05 -10.16 -3.42
N GLY A 78 -5.42 -10.95 -4.44
CA GLY A 78 -6.36 -10.55 -5.50
C GLY A 78 -5.74 -9.64 -6.59
N GLY A 79 -6.55 -9.35 -7.62
CA GLY A 79 -6.17 -8.52 -8.76
C GLY A 79 -5.06 -9.11 -9.64
N GLY A 80 -4.43 -8.24 -10.43
CA GLY A 80 -3.26 -8.58 -11.26
C GLY A 80 -2.01 -7.83 -10.80
N SER A 81 -0.87 -8.13 -11.41
CA SER A 81 0.46 -7.63 -11.01
C SER A 81 0.53 -6.10 -10.87
N VAL A 82 0.01 -5.36 -11.85
CA VAL A 82 -0.05 -3.89 -11.80
C VAL A 82 -0.92 -3.40 -10.64
N ALA A 83 -2.13 -3.95 -10.50
CA ALA A 83 -3.04 -3.55 -9.43
C ALA A 83 -2.45 -3.84 -8.04
N GLN A 84 -1.73 -4.96 -7.89
CA GLN A 84 -1.03 -5.31 -6.67
C GLN A 84 0.09 -4.31 -6.34
N VAL A 85 0.93 -3.94 -7.30
CA VAL A 85 1.98 -2.91 -7.11
C VAL A 85 1.37 -1.59 -6.61
N TYR A 86 0.29 -1.13 -7.23
CA TYR A 86 -0.39 0.09 -6.81
C TYR A 86 -1.07 -0.04 -5.43
N ALA A 87 -1.56 -1.23 -5.08
CA ALA A 87 -2.08 -1.47 -3.74
C ALA A 87 -0.96 -1.47 -2.68
N ILE A 88 0.21 -2.05 -2.98
CA ILE A 88 1.37 -2.09 -2.08
C ILE A 88 1.89 -0.67 -1.81
N ARG A 89 2.15 0.13 -2.86
CA ARG A 89 2.64 1.52 -2.68
C ARG A 89 1.71 2.34 -1.80
N GLN A 90 0.39 2.17 -1.98
CA GLN A 90 -0.62 2.84 -1.17
C GLN A 90 -0.62 2.35 0.28
N ALA A 91 -0.49 1.03 0.49
CA ALA A 91 -0.46 0.45 1.84
C ALA A 91 0.77 0.91 2.63
N VAL A 92 1.94 0.99 1.99
CA VAL A 92 3.19 1.47 2.60
C VAL A 92 3.06 2.94 2.99
N ALA A 93 2.59 3.80 2.08
CA ALA A 93 2.37 5.23 2.38
C ALA A 93 1.42 5.45 3.56
N LYS A 94 0.28 4.76 3.57
CA LYS A 94 -0.68 4.83 4.69
C LYS A 94 -0.09 4.31 6.00
N ALA A 95 0.69 3.25 5.95
CA ALA A 95 1.32 2.67 7.13
C ALA A 95 2.27 3.67 7.81
N ILE A 96 3.09 4.38 7.04
CA ILE A 96 4.01 5.40 7.57
C ILE A 96 3.23 6.55 8.21
N VAL A 97 2.25 7.12 7.50
CA VAL A 97 1.44 8.23 8.02
C VAL A 97 0.68 7.83 9.29
N ALA A 98 0.07 6.64 9.30
CA ALA A 98 -0.69 6.16 10.45
C ALA A 98 0.20 5.81 11.65
N PHE A 99 1.43 5.35 11.41
CA PHE A 99 2.40 5.09 12.46
C PHE A 99 2.85 6.40 13.12
N ASN A 100 3.21 7.41 12.33
CA ASN A 100 3.63 8.71 12.88
C ASN A 100 2.48 9.43 13.60
N SER A 101 1.25 9.34 13.08
CA SER A 101 0.06 9.87 13.75
C SER A 101 -0.21 9.24 15.12
N LYS A 102 0.21 7.99 15.36
CA LYS A 102 -0.08 7.28 16.60
C LYS A 102 1.07 7.32 17.62
N PHE A 103 2.32 7.38 17.16
CA PHE A 103 3.48 7.09 18.03
C PHE A 103 4.61 8.12 18.00
N VAL A 104 4.57 9.11 17.10
CA VAL A 104 5.63 10.13 16.97
C VAL A 104 5.05 11.50 17.30
N ASP A 105 4.47 12.20 16.33
CA ASP A 105 3.92 13.55 16.48
C ASP A 105 3.02 13.92 15.30
N GLU A 106 2.10 14.86 15.53
CA GLU A 106 1.18 15.35 14.50
C GLU A 106 1.86 16.26 13.46
N GLN A 107 2.94 16.96 13.83
CA GLN A 107 3.66 17.85 12.91
C GLN A 107 4.38 17.04 11.82
N SER A 108 5.22 16.08 12.17
CA SER A 108 5.92 15.22 11.21
C SER A 108 4.93 14.44 10.34
N LYS A 109 3.82 13.98 10.92
CA LYS A 109 2.72 13.36 10.15
C LYS A 109 2.17 14.32 9.10
N ASN A 110 1.89 15.58 9.44
CA ASN A 110 1.36 16.55 8.49
C ASN A 110 2.36 16.90 7.38
N GLU A 111 3.64 17.01 7.71
CA GLU A 111 4.71 17.22 6.74
C GLU A 111 4.82 16.05 5.75
N ILE A 112 4.83 14.82 6.25
CA ILE A 112 4.89 13.60 5.43
C ILE A 112 3.64 13.48 4.56
N LYS A 113 2.45 13.71 5.16
CA LYS A 113 1.18 13.68 4.43
C LYS A 113 1.17 14.70 3.30
N LYS A 114 1.66 15.91 3.53
CA LYS A 114 1.77 16.97 2.53
C LYS A 114 2.70 16.55 1.39
N LYS A 115 3.94 16.11 1.70
CA LYS A 115 4.91 15.59 0.71
C LYS A 115 4.31 14.50 -0.18
N ILE A 116 3.58 13.55 0.42
CA ILE A 116 2.93 12.46 -0.31
C ILE A 116 1.80 12.96 -1.22
N LEU A 117 0.95 13.87 -0.72
CA LEU A 117 -0.18 14.41 -1.48
C LEU A 117 0.27 15.31 -2.64
N ASP A 118 1.34 16.07 -2.44
CA ASP A 118 1.93 16.95 -3.47
C ASP A 118 2.47 16.13 -4.65
N TYR A 119 3.01 14.93 -4.38
CA TYR A 119 3.46 14.02 -5.43
C TYR A 119 2.30 13.26 -6.10
N ASP A 120 1.52 12.50 -5.33
CA ASP A 120 0.44 11.66 -5.87
C ASP A 120 -0.63 11.36 -4.82
N ARG A 121 -1.81 11.93 -5.02
CA ARG A 121 -3.00 11.69 -4.18
C ARG A 121 -3.35 10.21 -4.03
N SER A 122 -3.04 9.37 -5.03
CA SER A 122 -3.36 7.94 -5.03
C SER A 122 -2.54 7.11 -4.03
N LEU A 123 -1.45 7.67 -3.47
CA LEU A 123 -0.68 7.04 -2.39
C LEU A 123 -1.46 6.99 -1.06
N LEU A 124 -2.38 7.93 -0.83
CA LEU A 124 -3.23 7.94 0.37
C LEU A 124 -4.68 7.59 0.04
N VAL A 125 -5.22 8.11 -1.06
CA VAL A 125 -6.63 7.92 -1.43
C VAL A 125 -6.78 6.77 -2.43
N ALA A 126 -7.72 5.85 -2.16
CA ALA A 126 -7.93 4.69 -3.04
C ALA A 126 -8.68 5.08 -4.32
N ASP A 127 -8.34 4.44 -5.43
CA ASP A 127 -9.06 4.63 -6.70
C ASP A 127 -10.40 3.85 -6.68
N PRO A 128 -11.54 4.56 -6.77
CA PRO A 128 -12.86 3.94 -6.71
C PRO A 128 -13.22 3.12 -7.95
N ARG A 129 -12.52 3.30 -9.09
CA ARG A 129 -12.90 2.69 -10.37
C ARG A 129 -12.93 1.16 -10.32
N ARG A 130 -13.99 0.55 -10.88
CA ARG A 130 -14.19 -0.91 -11.02
C ARG A 130 -14.71 -1.22 -12.42
N CYS A 131 -14.58 -2.48 -12.84
CA CYS A 131 -15.09 -2.92 -14.13
C CYS A 131 -16.63 -2.90 -14.11
N GLU A 132 -17.23 -2.21 -15.08
CA GLU A 132 -18.67 -2.21 -15.28
C GLU A 132 -19.15 -3.60 -15.73
N PRO A 133 -20.36 -4.03 -15.33
CA PRO A 133 -20.93 -5.30 -15.77
C PRO A 133 -21.25 -5.27 -17.26
N LYS A 134 -21.10 -6.43 -17.93
CA LYS A 134 -21.52 -6.63 -19.33
C LYS A 134 -23.03 -6.41 -19.47
N LYS A 135 -23.46 -5.80 -20.58
CA LYS A 135 -24.88 -5.68 -20.96
C LYS A 135 -25.19 -6.61 -22.13
N PHE A 136 -26.45 -7.08 -22.21
CA PHE A 136 -26.92 -7.97 -23.29
C PHE A 136 -26.80 -7.27 -24.66
N GLY A 137 -26.80 -8.02 -25.76
CA GLY A 137 -26.76 -7.43 -27.12
C GLY A 137 -25.43 -6.74 -27.46
N GLY A 138 -24.32 -7.22 -26.89
CA GLY A 138 -23.01 -6.63 -27.05
C GLY A 138 -21.88 -7.46 -26.44
N ARG A 139 -20.64 -7.14 -26.79
CA ARG A 139 -19.46 -7.84 -26.25
C ARG A 139 -19.09 -7.37 -24.85
N GLY A 140 -19.30 -6.09 -24.52
CA GLY A 140 -18.87 -5.48 -23.26
C GLY A 140 -19.95 -4.69 -22.52
N ALA A 141 -19.53 -3.81 -21.61
CA ALA A 141 -20.45 -2.94 -20.86
C ALA A 141 -21.21 -1.96 -21.77
N ARG A 142 -20.53 -1.44 -22.81
CA ARG A 142 -21.07 -0.41 -23.72
C ARG A 142 -21.05 -0.81 -25.21
N ALA A 143 -20.11 -1.66 -25.60
CA ALA A 143 -19.98 -2.11 -26.99
C ALA A 143 -21.18 -2.97 -27.42
N ARG A 144 -21.83 -2.60 -28.53
CA ARG A 144 -22.94 -3.32 -29.15
C ARG A 144 -22.47 -4.13 -30.36
N PHE A 145 -23.22 -5.16 -30.73
CA PHE A 145 -22.98 -5.86 -32.00
C PHE A 145 -23.30 -4.95 -33.18
N GLN A 146 -22.58 -5.13 -34.29
CA GLN A 146 -22.81 -4.37 -35.52
C GLN A 146 -24.22 -4.66 -36.05
N LYS A 147 -24.95 -3.62 -36.43
CA LYS A 147 -26.29 -3.73 -37.03
C LYS A 147 -26.16 -3.77 -38.55
N SER A 148 -26.84 -4.71 -39.20
CA SER A 148 -26.97 -4.79 -40.66
C SER A 148 -28.42 -4.56 -41.06
N TYR A 149 -28.64 -3.80 -42.13
CA TYR A 149 -29.95 -3.56 -42.75
C TYR A 149 -30.03 -4.26 -44.11
N ARG A 150 -31.25 -4.38 -44.63
CA ARG A 150 -31.55 -4.85 -45.99
C ARG A 150 -31.90 -3.66 -46.88
#